data_AF-A0A938IP88-F1
#
_entry.id   AF-A0A938IP88-F1
#
_cell.length_a   1.000
_cell.length_b   1.000
_cell.length_c   1.000
_cell.angle_alpha   90.00
_cell.angle_beta   90.00
_cell.angle_gamma   90.00
#
_symmetry.space_group_name_H-M   'P 1'
#
loop_
_entity.id
_entity.type
_entity.pdbx_description
1 polymer ?
#
loop_
_entity_poly.entity_id
_entity_poly.type
_entity_poly.pdbx_seq_one_letter_code
_entity_poly.pdbx_strand_id
1 'polypeptide(L)'
;MPSRTPNPNRKKTVRARVPLIGGLAAMAASMGGLLDARMGFRLAIIMAGMVLAGERRVAAAWFAAGGAQDDWDRFCGHNWVSLAMVVKHSLWGVIALPLRSMLYVRAANRPKWTEKYGWEFRTKHEQLTDLVAWFVETARGMGLRCAIWLAVDGAYAASPFLRAMGRWSVVVVSRLRKDAALFDLPEERAPGKRGRHPIYG
;
A
#
# COMPACT_ATOMS: atom_id res chain seq x y z
N MET A 1 3.89 -1.63 -26.30
CA MET A 1 4.90 -1.21 -25.30
C MET A 1 6.14 -2.07 -25.50
N PRO A 2 7.33 -1.50 -25.68
CA PRO A 2 8.53 -2.31 -25.87
C PRO A 2 8.79 -3.15 -24.63
N SER A 3 9.07 -4.44 -24.81
CA SER A 3 9.45 -5.34 -23.72
C SER A 3 10.71 -4.76 -23.07
N ARG A 4 10.61 -4.41 -21.78
CA ARG A 4 11.80 -4.07 -20.99
C ARG A 4 12.66 -5.33 -20.89
N THR A 5 13.67 -5.43 -21.76
CA THR A 5 14.73 -6.42 -21.60
C THR A 5 15.47 -6.13 -20.29
N PRO A 6 15.70 -7.15 -19.43
CA PRO A 6 16.46 -6.97 -18.21
C PRO A 6 17.86 -6.42 -18.53
N ASN A 7 18.32 -5.40 -17.79
CA ASN A 7 19.67 -4.88 -17.95
C ASN A 7 20.70 -6.00 -17.69
N PRO A 8 21.53 -6.38 -18.68
CA PRO A 8 22.50 -7.45 -18.52
C PRO A 8 23.59 -7.12 -17.48
N ASN A 9 23.86 -5.83 -17.24
CA ASN A 9 24.85 -5.35 -16.28
C ASN A 9 24.29 -5.17 -14.86
N ARG A 10 23.11 -5.71 -14.58
CA ARG A 10 22.43 -5.53 -13.29
C ARG A 10 23.21 -6.18 -12.15
N LYS A 11 23.68 -5.38 -11.20
CA LYS A 11 24.34 -5.90 -10.00
C LYS A 11 23.31 -6.46 -9.01
N LYS A 12 23.52 -7.70 -8.57
CA LYS A 12 22.67 -8.39 -7.60
C LYS A 12 23.28 -8.29 -6.21
N THR A 13 22.50 -7.79 -5.26
CA THR A 13 22.87 -7.78 -3.85
C THR A 13 22.75 -9.20 -3.32
N VAL A 14 23.87 -9.72 -2.81
CA VAL A 14 23.98 -11.06 -2.21
C VAL A 14 24.38 -11.01 -0.74
N ARG A 15 24.97 -9.91 -0.29
CA ARG A 15 25.41 -9.67 1.10
C ARG A 15 25.24 -8.21 1.47
N ALA A 16 25.20 -7.94 2.77
CA ALA A 16 25.11 -6.57 3.30
C ALA A 16 26.40 -5.79 2.99
N ARG A 17 26.29 -4.46 2.85
CA ARG A 17 27.45 -3.56 2.71
C ARG A 17 28.41 -3.67 3.90
N VAL A 18 27.85 -3.74 5.10
CA VAL A 18 28.57 -4.06 6.35
C VAL A 18 27.93 -5.32 6.91
N PRO A 19 28.66 -6.44 7.01
CA PRO A 19 28.10 -7.70 7.50
C PRO A 19 27.77 -7.61 9.00
N LEU A 20 26.70 -8.30 9.40
CA LEU A 20 26.43 -8.53 10.81
C LEU A 20 27.52 -9.45 11.38
N ILE A 21 27.93 -9.21 12.62
CA ILE A 21 28.90 -10.02 13.36
C ILE A 21 28.35 -10.42 14.73
N GLY A 22 28.95 -11.45 15.34
CA GLY A 22 28.60 -11.89 16.70
C GLY A 22 27.16 -12.41 16.82
N GLY A 23 26.55 -12.19 17.99
CA GLY A 23 25.21 -12.71 18.30
C GLY A 23 24.12 -12.25 17.32
N LEU A 24 24.22 -11.03 16.80
CA LEU A 24 23.25 -10.49 15.84
C LEU A 24 23.31 -11.25 14.50
N ALA A 25 24.49 -11.70 14.08
CA ALA A 25 24.64 -12.54 12.89
C ALA A 25 24.03 -13.93 13.09
N ALA A 26 24.24 -14.53 14.27
CA ALA A 26 23.68 -15.83 14.62
C ALA A 26 22.14 -15.80 14.66
N MET A 27 21.57 -14.74 15.26
CA MET A 27 20.12 -14.52 15.26
C MET A 27 19.58 -14.33 13.85
N ALA A 28 20.25 -13.53 13.02
CA ALA A 28 19.86 -13.33 11.62
C ALA A 28 19.85 -14.62 10.82
N ALA A 29 20.85 -15.48 11.01
CA ALA A 29 20.93 -16.77 10.33
C ALA A 29 19.83 -17.72 10.80
N SER A 30 19.59 -17.79 12.11
CA SER A 30 18.52 -18.62 12.70
C SER A 30 17.14 -18.20 12.19
N MET A 31 16.81 -16.91 12.26
CA MET A 31 15.56 -16.37 11.75
C MET A 31 15.45 -16.53 10.22
N GLY A 32 16.56 -16.35 9.50
CA GLY A 32 16.62 -16.52 8.05
C GLY A 32 16.33 -17.96 7.62
N GLY A 33 16.72 -18.95 8.43
CA GLY A 33 16.42 -20.37 8.20
C GLY A 33 14.94 -20.73 8.37
N LEU A 34 14.16 -19.89 9.07
CA LEU A 34 12.70 -20.05 9.19
C LEU A 34 11.94 -19.45 8.00
N LEU A 35 12.60 -18.69 7.14
CA LEU A 35 12.00 -18.08 5.96
C LEU A 35 12.19 -18.96 4.73
N ASP A 36 11.35 -18.74 3.71
CA ASP A 36 11.55 -19.35 2.39
C ASP A 36 12.99 -19.07 1.90
N ALA A 37 13.64 -20.10 1.35
CA ALA A 37 15.04 -20.05 0.94
C ALA A 37 15.37 -18.88 -0.01
N ARG A 38 14.39 -18.40 -0.79
CA ARG A 38 14.56 -17.26 -1.69
C ARG A 38 14.67 -15.92 -0.94
N MET A 39 14.11 -15.86 0.27
CA MET A 39 14.05 -14.68 1.14
C MET A 39 15.10 -14.71 2.26
N GLY A 40 15.46 -15.89 2.77
CA GLY A 40 16.26 -16.04 4.00
C GLY A 40 17.55 -15.20 4.01
N PHE A 41 18.33 -15.24 2.92
CA PHE A 41 19.60 -14.48 2.83
C PHE A 41 19.41 -12.95 2.92
N ARG A 42 18.22 -12.45 2.59
CA ARG A 42 17.91 -11.00 2.58
C ARG A 42 17.72 -10.46 3.99
N LEU A 43 17.31 -11.30 4.93
CA LEU A 43 17.05 -10.86 6.30
C LEU A 43 18.29 -10.22 6.93
N ALA A 44 19.47 -10.80 6.72
CA ALA A 44 20.74 -10.24 7.20
C ALA A 44 21.06 -8.88 6.56
N ILE A 45 20.75 -8.69 5.26
CA ILE A 45 20.94 -7.42 4.54
C ILE A 45 20.02 -6.34 5.10
N ILE A 46 18.76 -6.69 5.36
CA ILE A 46 17.75 -5.77 5.89
C ILE A 46 18.11 -5.36 7.32
N MET A 47 18.47 -6.32 8.17
CA MET A 47 18.84 -6.04 9.57
C MET A 47 20.12 -5.22 9.69
N ALA A 48 21.14 -5.49 8.86
CA ALA A 48 22.31 -4.60 8.78
C ALA A 48 21.91 -3.17 8.38
N GLY A 49 21.00 -3.04 7.41
CA GLY A 49 20.43 -1.76 7.01
C GLY A 49 19.65 -1.04 8.10
N MET A 50 18.88 -1.77 8.92
CA MET A 50 18.14 -1.21 10.06
C MET A 50 19.08 -0.62 11.11
N VAL A 51 20.21 -1.29 11.39
CA VAL A 51 21.21 -0.83 12.36
C VAL A 51 21.96 0.41 11.85
N LEU A 52 22.24 0.48 10.55
CA LEU A 52 23.05 1.54 9.95
C LEU A 52 22.26 2.75 9.49
N ALA A 53 20.94 2.63 9.30
CA ALA A 53 20.11 3.74 8.86
C ALA A 53 19.93 4.74 10.01
N GLY A 54 20.53 5.93 9.87
CA GLY A 54 20.52 6.96 10.91
C GLY A 54 19.19 7.70 11.09
N GLU A 55 18.32 7.74 10.07
CA GLU A 55 17.12 8.58 10.11
C GLU A 55 15.82 7.80 9.84
N ARG A 56 15.04 8.21 8.82
CA ARG A 56 13.67 7.74 8.56
C ARG A 56 13.60 6.22 8.66
N ARG A 57 12.74 5.72 9.55
CA ARG A 57 12.43 4.29 9.75
C ARG A 57 11.57 3.74 8.60
N VAL A 58 12.08 3.86 7.37
CA VAL A 58 11.44 3.40 6.15
C VAL A 58 12.31 2.33 5.50
N ALA A 59 11.67 1.28 4.98
CA ALA A 59 12.37 0.15 4.38
C ALA A 59 13.39 0.57 3.31
N ALA A 60 13.08 1.62 2.54
CA ALA A 60 14.00 2.16 1.53
C ALA A 60 15.33 2.67 2.12
N ALA A 61 15.30 3.31 3.29
CA ALA A 61 16.51 3.77 3.97
C ALA A 61 17.34 2.57 4.45
N TRP A 62 16.68 1.51 4.94
CA TRP A 62 17.36 0.28 5.35
C TRP A 62 18.00 -0.44 4.17
N PHE A 63 17.30 -0.57 3.03
CA PHE A 63 17.91 -1.20 1.85
C PHE A 63 19.11 -0.40 1.33
N ALA A 64 19.01 0.92 1.29
CA ALA A 64 20.12 1.78 0.88
C ALA A 64 21.33 1.62 1.83
N ALA A 65 21.10 1.69 3.15
CA ALA A 65 22.15 1.50 4.15
C ALA A 65 22.74 0.08 4.14
N GLY A 66 21.89 -0.92 3.92
CA GLY A 66 22.25 -2.33 3.78
C GLY A 66 23.00 -2.66 2.49
N GLY A 67 23.07 -1.73 1.53
CA GLY A 67 23.84 -1.87 0.30
C GLY A 67 23.06 -2.47 -0.88
N ALA A 68 21.73 -2.35 -0.91
CA ALA A 68 20.93 -2.73 -2.05
C ALA A 68 21.33 -1.91 -3.30
N GLN A 69 21.67 -2.62 -4.37
CA GLN A 69 22.17 -2.03 -5.62
C GLN A 69 21.05 -1.92 -6.65
N ASP A 70 21.20 -2.45 -7.87
CA ASP A 70 20.21 -2.31 -8.94
C ASP A 70 19.02 -3.28 -8.82
N ASP A 71 18.90 -3.99 -7.70
CA ASP A 71 17.98 -5.11 -7.49
C ASP A 71 16.91 -4.87 -6.42
N TRP A 72 16.46 -3.62 -6.29
CA TRP A 72 15.36 -3.19 -5.40
C TRP A 72 14.07 -3.99 -5.58
N ASP A 73 13.75 -4.45 -6.79
CA ASP A 73 12.60 -5.32 -7.06
C ASP A 73 12.69 -6.68 -6.35
N ARG A 74 13.90 -7.15 -6.02
CA ARG A 74 14.08 -8.34 -5.19
C ARG A 74 13.62 -8.02 -3.78
N PHE A 75 14.00 -6.88 -3.21
CA PHE A 75 13.62 -6.52 -1.84
C PHE A 75 12.17 -6.03 -1.69
N CYS A 76 11.65 -5.29 -2.68
CA CYS A 76 10.32 -4.66 -2.66
C CYS A 76 9.55 -4.85 -3.99
N GLY A 77 9.37 -6.11 -4.41
CA GLY A 77 8.59 -6.43 -5.62
C GLY A 77 7.08 -6.46 -5.40
N HIS A 78 6.63 -6.66 -4.15
CA HIS A 78 5.23 -6.85 -3.82
C HIS A 78 4.60 -5.55 -3.32
N ASN A 79 3.50 -5.18 -3.94
CA ASN A 79 2.68 -4.06 -3.48
C ASN A 79 1.52 -4.63 -2.68
N TRP A 80 1.19 -4.01 -1.56
CA TRP A 80 0.07 -4.40 -0.72
C TRP A 80 -0.88 -3.21 -0.55
N VAL A 81 -2.17 -3.47 -0.58
CA VAL A 81 -3.19 -2.54 -0.08
C VAL A 81 -3.50 -3.00 1.34
N SER A 82 -3.29 -2.13 2.32
CA SER A 82 -3.43 -2.49 3.74
C SER A 82 -4.40 -1.54 4.43
N LEU A 83 -5.32 -2.12 5.19
CA LEU A 83 -6.19 -1.39 6.10
C LEU A 83 -5.62 -1.52 7.52
N ALA A 84 -5.49 -0.39 8.20
CA ALA A 84 -5.01 -0.33 9.58
C ALA A 84 -5.93 0.57 10.42
N MET A 85 -6.13 0.20 11.68
CA MET A 85 -6.85 0.99 12.67
C MET A 85 -5.86 1.89 13.42
N VAL A 86 -6.10 3.19 13.38
CA VAL A 86 -5.30 4.15 14.13
C VAL A 86 -5.84 4.25 15.55
N VAL A 87 -5.01 3.92 16.55
CA VAL A 87 -5.38 3.97 17.97
C VAL A 87 -4.33 4.74 18.76
N LYS A 88 -4.76 5.39 19.85
CA LYS A 88 -3.86 6.00 20.81
C LYS A 88 -3.54 4.99 21.91
N HIS A 89 -2.30 4.55 21.98
CA HIS A 89 -1.77 3.70 23.03
C HIS A 89 -1.13 4.57 24.13
N SER A 90 -1.37 4.22 25.40
CA SER A 90 -0.89 5.00 26.55
C SER A 90 0.64 5.09 26.63
N LEU A 91 1.34 4.03 26.25
CA LEU A 91 2.81 3.96 26.32
C LEU A 91 3.51 4.42 25.04
N TRP A 92 2.83 4.35 23.89
CA TRP A 92 3.48 4.47 22.57
C TRP A 92 2.89 5.58 21.70
N GLY A 93 1.94 6.35 22.23
CA GLY A 93 1.26 7.40 21.47
C GLY A 93 0.37 6.81 20.37
N VAL A 94 0.32 7.47 19.22
CA VAL A 94 -0.53 7.03 18.11
C VAL A 94 0.14 5.90 17.35
N ILE A 95 -0.53 4.75 17.27
CA ILE A 95 -0.08 3.56 16.53
C ILE A 95 -1.12 3.17 15.48
N ALA A 96 -0.65 2.59 14.37
CA ALA A 96 -1.51 2.01 13.35
C ALA A 96 -1.47 0.49 13.48
N LEU A 97 -2.57 -0.12 13.91
CA LEU A 97 -2.73 -1.56 14.03
C LEU A 97 -3.18 -2.14 12.69
N PRO A 98 -2.37 -2.96 12.00
CA PRO A 98 -2.77 -3.57 10.75
C PRO A 98 -3.94 -4.52 10.98
N LEU A 99 -5.03 -4.33 10.25
CA LEU A 99 -6.21 -5.19 10.32
C LEU A 99 -6.16 -6.28 9.25
N ARG A 100 -5.99 -5.87 7.99
CA ARG A 100 -5.99 -6.78 6.84
C ARG A 100 -5.26 -6.17 5.66
N SER A 101 -4.56 -7.01 4.90
CA SER A 101 -3.81 -6.62 3.71
C SER A 101 -4.14 -7.53 2.53
N MET A 102 -4.17 -6.95 1.33
CA MET A 102 -4.34 -7.65 0.07
C MET A 102 -3.12 -7.43 -0.83
N LEU A 103 -2.70 -8.49 -1.51
CA LEU A 103 -1.61 -8.42 -2.48
C LEU A 103 -2.09 -7.76 -3.77
N TYR A 104 -1.44 -6.68 -4.16
CA TYR A 104 -1.65 -6.03 -5.45
C TYR A 104 -0.68 -6.56 -6.51
N VAL A 105 -1.22 -7.28 -7.48
CA VAL A 105 -0.50 -7.74 -8.67
C VAL A 105 -0.77 -6.77 -9.82
N ARG A 106 0.29 -6.20 -10.39
CA ARG A 106 0.18 -5.27 -11.53
C ARG A 106 -0.38 -6.00 -12.75
N ALA A 107 -1.19 -5.31 -13.56
CA ALA A 107 -1.77 -5.87 -14.78
C ALA A 107 -0.71 -6.46 -15.74
N ALA A 108 0.47 -5.84 -15.83
CA ALA A 108 1.59 -6.35 -16.63
C ALA A 108 2.10 -7.73 -16.22
N ASN A 109 1.87 -8.14 -14.96
CA ASN A 109 2.26 -9.45 -14.44
C ASN A 109 1.12 -10.48 -14.54
N ARG A 110 -0.06 -10.10 -15.03
CA ARG A 110 -1.25 -10.96 -15.07
C ARG A 110 -0.99 -12.33 -15.70
N PRO A 111 -0.38 -12.46 -16.91
CA PRO A 111 -0.27 -13.77 -17.57
C PRO A 111 0.42 -14.83 -16.72
N LYS A 112 1.56 -14.48 -16.11
CA LYS A 112 2.34 -15.39 -15.26
C LYS A 112 1.61 -15.82 -13.98
N TRP A 113 0.76 -14.95 -13.45
CA TRP A 113 0.04 -15.19 -12.19
C TRP A 113 -1.29 -15.91 -12.42
N THR A 114 -1.97 -15.61 -13.51
CA THR A 114 -3.19 -16.31 -13.92
C THR A 114 -2.90 -17.77 -14.24
N GLU A 115 -1.84 -18.04 -15.02
CA GLU A 115 -1.42 -19.41 -15.35
C GLU A 115 -1.08 -20.23 -14.09
N LYS A 116 -0.38 -19.62 -13.13
CA LYS A 116 0.13 -20.35 -11.97
C LYS A 116 -0.88 -20.50 -10.83
N TYR A 117 -1.76 -19.51 -10.65
CA TYR A 117 -2.59 -19.40 -9.44
C TYR A 117 -4.06 -19.04 -9.73
N GLY A 118 -4.49 -19.02 -11.00
CA GLY A 118 -5.84 -18.56 -11.36
C GLY A 118 -6.11 -17.10 -10.99
N TRP A 119 -5.06 -16.28 -10.89
CA TRP A 119 -5.17 -14.93 -10.36
C TRP A 119 -5.98 -14.00 -11.27
N GLU A 120 -7.01 -13.38 -10.70
CA GLU A 120 -7.78 -12.29 -11.33
C GLU A 120 -7.24 -10.92 -10.90
N PHE A 121 -7.04 -10.04 -11.89
CA PHE A 121 -6.55 -8.71 -11.62
C PHE A 121 -7.62 -7.85 -10.96
N ARG A 122 -7.21 -7.18 -9.88
CA ARG A 122 -7.98 -6.13 -9.22
C ARG A 122 -7.14 -4.88 -9.07
N THR A 123 -7.75 -3.73 -9.28
CA THR A 123 -7.16 -2.41 -9.02
C THR A 123 -6.95 -2.20 -7.52
N LYS A 124 -6.10 -1.24 -7.16
CA LYS A 124 -5.90 -0.88 -5.75
C LYS A 124 -7.18 -0.33 -5.12
N HIS A 125 -7.98 0.41 -5.89
CA HIS A 125 -9.26 0.95 -5.44
C HIS A 125 -10.28 -0.15 -5.15
N GLU A 126 -10.38 -1.17 -6.01
CA GLU A 126 -11.22 -2.34 -5.75
C GLU A 126 -10.76 -3.09 -4.49
N GLN A 127 -9.46 -3.37 -4.35
CA GLN A 127 -8.94 -4.03 -3.15
C GLN A 127 -9.19 -3.22 -1.87
N LEU A 128 -9.03 -1.89 -1.91
CA LEU A 128 -9.34 -1.05 -0.76
C LEU A 128 -10.84 -1.04 -0.47
N THR A 129 -11.69 -1.04 -1.50
CA THR A 129 -13.15 -1.11 -1.35
C THR A 129 -13.54 -2.41 -0.65
N ASP A 130 -12.99 -3.55 -1.08
CA ASP A 130 -13.22 -4.86 -0.46
C ASP A 130 -12.76 -4.89 1.01
N LEU A 131 -11.60 -4.30 1.30
CA LEU A 131 -11.08 -4.19 2.67
C LEU A 131 -12.00 -3.37 3.56
N VAL A 132 -12.51 -2.24 3.06
CA VAL A 132 -13.44 -1.39 3.83
C VAL A 132 -14.80 -2.06 3.98
N ALA A 133 -15.31 -2.72 2.94
CA ALA A 133 -16.57 -3.48 3.01
C ALA A 133 -16.49 -4.54 4.11
N TRP A 134 -15.44 -5.35 4.10
CA TRP A 134 -15.17 -6.34 5.14
C TRP A 134 -15.13 -5.71 6.54
N PHE A 135 -14.45 -4.57 6.69
CA PHE A 135 -14.36 -3.90 7.99
C PHE A 135 -15.71 -3.36 8.46
N VAL A 136 -16.47 -2.72 7.58
CA VAL A 136 -17.81 -2.19 7.88
C VAL A 136 -18.74 -3.34 8.29
N GLU A 137 -18.81 -4.41 7.51
CA GLU A 137 -19.64 -5.57 7.81
C GLU A 137 -19.26 -6.19 9.16
N THR A 138 -17.95 -6.36 9.41
CA THR A 138 -17.44 -6.88 10.69
C THR A 138 -17.81 -5.96 11.86
N ALA A 139 -17.55 -4.65 11.73
CA ALA A 139 -17.80 -3.67 12.79
C ALA A 139 -19.30 -3.54 13.10
N ARG A 140 -20.15 -3.48 12.07
CA ARG A 140 -21.61 -3.42 12.23
C ARG A 140 -22.18 -4.74 12.78
N GLY A 141 -21.64 -5.88 12.35
CA GLY A 141 -21.99 -7.19 12.92
C GLY A 141 -21.64 -7.32 14.40
N MET A 142 -20.59 -6.64 14.86
CA MET A 142 -20.24 -6.51 16.28
C MET A 142 -21.07 -5.47 17.04
N GLY A 143 -22.06 -4.84 16.40
CA GLY A 143 -22.94 -3.85 17.02
C GLY A 143 -22.34 -2.44 17.13
N LEU A 144 -21.16 -2.17 16.54
CA LEU A 144 -20.60 -0.83 16.51
C LEU A 144 -21.48 0.07 15.63
N ARG A 145 -22.02 1.15 16.19
CA ARG A 145 -22.85 2.13 15.48
C ARG A 145 -22.17 3.48 15.25
N CYS A 146 -20.93 3.63 15.72
CA CYS A 146 -20.16 4.86 15.55
C CYS A 146 -19.91 5.18 14.07
N ALA A 147 -19.69 6.46 13.78
CA ALA A 147 -19.22 6.89 12.46
C ALA A 147 -17.84 6.26 12.17
N ILE A 148 -17.66 5.74 10.96
CA ILE A 148 -16.39 5.17 10.52
C ILE A 148 -15.67 6.22 9.68
N TRP A 149 -14.47 6.61 10.11
CA TRP A 149 -13.62 7.56 9.42
C TRP A 149 -12.46 6.81 8.76
N LEU A 150 -12.23 7.08 7.48
CA LEU A 150 -11.22 6.43 6.67
C LEU A 150 -10.25 7.47 6.11
N ALA A 151 -9.01 7.44 6.59
CA ALA A 151 -7.93 8.26 6.05
C ALA A 151 -7.18 7.52 4.93
N VAL A 152 -7.07 8.11 3.74
CA VAL A 152 -6.41 7.52 2.58
C VAL A 152 -5.51 8.55 1.88
N ASP A 153 -4.52 8.06 1.13
CA ASP A 153 -3.71 8.95 0.28
C ASP A 153 -4.54 9.53 -0.90
N GLY A 154 -3.98 10.55 -1.56
CA GLY A 154 -4.68 11.27 -2.64
C GLY A 154 -4.88 10.47 -3.92
N ALA A 155 -4.21 9.33 -4.10
CA ALA A 155 -4.48 8.44 -5.22
C ALA A 155 -5.84 7.75 -5.09
N TYR A 156 -6.42 7.71 -3.88
CA TYR A 156 -7.75 7.15 -3.61
C TYR A 156 -8.90 8.16 -3.71
N ALA A 157 -8.63 9.42 -4.04
CA ALA A 157 -9.66 10.44 -4.30
C ALA A 157 -10.34 10.24 -5.68
N ALA A 158 -10.75 9.00 -5.99
CA ALA A 158 -11.40 8.64 -7.24
C ALA A 158 -12.92 8.47 -7.04
N SER A 159 -13.71 9.02 -7.96
CA SER A 159 -15.19 9.02 -7.89
C SER A 159 -15.81 7.63 -7.63
N PRO A 160 -15.40 6.53 -8.30
CA PRO A 160 -15.98 5.21 -8.02
C PRO A 160 -15.76 4.75 -6.58
N PHE A 161 -14.57 5.01 -6.03
CA PHE A 161 -14.24 4.66 -4.65
C PHE A 161 -15.06 5.50 -3.66
N LEU A 162 -15.12 6.82 -3.85
CA LEU A 162 -15.86 7.72 -2.95
C LEU A 162 -17.36 7.42 -2.94
N ARG A 163 -17.95 7.09 -4.10
CA ARG A 163 -19.35 6.66 -4.19
C ARG A 163 -19.61 5.36 -3.44
N ALA A 164 -18.68 4.40 -3.49
CA ALA A 164 -18.79 3.17 -2.71
C ALA A 164 -18.77 3.45 -1.19
N MET A 165 -17.85 4.30 -0.73
CA MET A 165 -17.76 4.70 0.68
C MET A 165 -19.04 5.41 1.17
N GLY A 166 -19.63 6.26 0.32
CA GLY A 166 -20.88 6.96 0.62
C GLY A 166 -22.06 6.03 0.90
N ARG A 167 -22.13 4.86 0.22
CA ARG A 167 -23.17 3.85 0.46
C ARG A 167 -23.11 3.26 1.87
N TRP A 168 -21.94 3.26 2.50
CA TRP A 168 -21.71 2.76 3.85
C TRP A 168 -21.62 3.85 4.91
N SER A 169 -21.94 5.11 4.54
CA SER A 169 -21.79 6.27 5.41
C SER A 169 -20.38 6.39 6.03
N VAL A 170 -19.36 5.97 5.27
CA VAL A 170 -17.96 6.11 5.67
C VAL A 170 -17.48 7.52 5.32
N VAL A 171 -16.95 8.23 6.31
CA VAL A 171 -16.35 9.55 6.13
C VAL A 171 -14.93 9.36 5.61
N VAL A 172 -14.66 9.81 4.38
CA VAL A 172 -13.34 9.69 3.76
C VAL A 172 -12.56 10.98 3.93
N VAL A 173 -11.36 10.88 4.49
CA VAL A 173 -10.37 11.96 4.57
C VAL A 173 -9.24 11.64 3.59
N SER A 174 -9.05 12.48 2.59
CA SER A 174 -7.99 12.32 1.59
C SER A 174 -7.42 13.66 1.17
N ARG A 175 -6.33 13.63 0.41
CA ARG A 175 -5.73 14.81 -0.21
C ARG A 175 -6.21 14.92 -1.65
N LEU A 176 -6.71 16.08 -2.03
CA LEU A 176 -6.94 16.40 -3.44
C LEU A 176 -5.60 16.68 -4.13
N ARG A 177 -5.51 16.34 -5.42
CA ARG A 177 -4.37 16.76 -6.22
C ARG A 177 -4.46 18.26 -6.47
N LYS A 178 -3.30 18.92 -6.62
CA LYS A 178 -3.22 20.35 -6.92
C LYS A 178 -3.92 20.76 -8.23
N ASP A 179 -4.04 19.82 -9.16
CA ASP A 179 -4.65 19.97 -10.48
C ASP A 179 -6.07 19.37 -10.52
N ALA A 180 -6.69 19.13 -9.36
CA ALA A 180 -8.09 18.74 -9.31
C ALA A 180 -8.97 19.89 -9.80
N ALA A 181 -9.79 19.62 -10.81
CA ALA A 181 -10.84 20.54 -11.22
C ALA A 181 -11.96 20.50 -10.17
N LEU A 182 -11.98 21.51 -9.31
CA LEU A 182 -13.06 21.75 -8.38
C LEU A 182 -14.07 22.65 -9.07
N PHE A 183 -15.33 22.19 -9.08
CA PHE A 183 -16.44 22.93 -9.65
C PHE A 183 -17.40 23.28 -8.53
N ASP A 184 -18.00 24.47 -8.62
CA ASP A 184 -19.11 24.83 -7.75
C ASP A 184 -20.38 24.06 -8.14
N LEU A 185 -21.37 24.10 -7.26
CA LEU A 185 -22.68 23.59 -7.58
C LEU A 185 -23.33 24.50 -8.64
N PRO A 186 -23.98 23.94 -9.67
CA PRO A 186 -24.65 24.74 -10.68
C PRO A 186 -25.74 25.62 -10.05
N GLU A 187 -25.81 26.88 -10.48
CA GLU A 187 -26.81 27.84 -10.00
C GLU A 187 -28.25 27.35 -10.28
N GLU A 188 -29.18 27.82 -9.44
CA GLU A 188 -30.59 27.51 -9.59
C GLU A 188 -31.13 28.09 -10.90
N ARG A 189 -31.86 27.27 -11.66
CA ARG A 189 -32.22 27.62 -13.03
C ARG A 189 -33.37 28.61 -13.06
N ALA A 190 -33.19 29.73 -13.76
CA ALA A 190 -34.28 30.65 -14.06
C ALA A 190 -35.43 29.93 -14.82
N PRO A 191 -36.71 30.20 -14.47
CA PRO A 191 -37.86 29.58 -15.13
C PRO A 191 -37.84 29.76 -16.65
N GLY A 192 -38.10 28.70 -17.40
CA GLY A 192 -38.28 28.76 -18.86
C GLY A 192 -37.04 28.51 -19.72
N LYS A 193 -35.83 28.40 -19.16
CA LYS A 193 -34.65 28.02 -19.96
C LYS A 193 -34.75 26.55 -20.42
N ARG A 194 -34.58 26.27 -21.71
CA ARG A 194 -34.51 24.91 -22.32
C ARG A 194 -33.06 24.41 -22.41
N GLY A 195 -32.85 23.08 -22.36
CA GLY A 195 -31.53 22.43 -22.49
C GLY A 195 -31.12 21.54 -21.29
N ARG A 196 -30.08 20.72 -21.46
CA ARG A 196 -29.55 19.78 -20.44
C ARG A 196 -29.06 20.54 -19.21
N HIS A 197 -29.40 20.02 -18.02
CA HIS A 197 -28.93 20.60 -16.76
C HIS A 197 -27.39 20.57 -16.69
N PRO A 198 -26.73 21.69 -16.33
CA PRO A 198 -25.31 21.68 -16.01
C PRO A 198 -25.08 20.76 -14.80
N ILE A 199 -24.00 20.00 -14.85
CA ILE A 199 -23.58 19.12 -13.74
C ILE A 199 -22.58 19.88 -12.83
N TYR A 200 -21.98 20.95 -13.35
CA TYR A 200 -20.94 21.77 -12.74
C TYR A 200 -21.31 23.24 -12.94
N GLY A 201 -21.08 24.06 -11.91
CA GLY A 201 -21.15 25.53 -11.97
C GLY A 201 -19.91 26.15 -12.60
#